data_AF-A0A916VEG7-F1
#
_entry.id   AF-A0A916VEG7-F1
#
_cell.length_a   1.000
_cell.length_b   1.000
_cell.length_c   1.000
_cell.angle_alpha   90.00
_cell.angle_beta   90.00
_cell.angle_gamma   90.00
#
_symmetry.space_group_name_H-M   'P 1'
#
loop_
_entity.id
_entity.type
_entity.pdbx_description
1 polymer ?
#
loop_
_entity_poly.entity_id
_entity_poly.type
_entity_poly.pdbx_seq_one_letter_code
_entity_poly.pdbx_strand_id
1 'polypeptide(L)' 'MTIGTMEKIYRKQAKGMKEYIDQLRSMPVEQAKEISKSNLMKAGIIKEDGTLTDRYPYSRKRRKK' A
#
# COMPACT_ATOMS: atom_id res chain seq x y z
N MET A 1 18.80 9.15 17.15
CA MET A 1 18.68 9.41 15.70
C MET A 1 18.54 10.91 15.50
N THR A 2 19.33 11.52 14.62
CA THR A 2 19.28 12.98 14.37
C THR A 2 18.24 13.32 13.30
N ILE A 3 17.72 14.55 13.34
CA ILE A 3 16.67 15.04 12.42
C ILE A 3 17.07 14.87 10.95
N GLY A 4 18.34 15.15 10.59
CA GLY A 4 18.84 14.94 9.23
C GLY A 4 18.89 13.47 8.78
N THR A 5 18.97 12.52 9.71
CA THR A 5 18.92 11.09 9.39
C THR A 5 17.49 10.66 9.04
N MET A 6 16.48 11.22 9.74
CA MET A 6 15.07 10.95 9.45
C MET A 6 14.66 11.49 8.09
N GLU A 7 15.04 12.73 7.75
CA GLU A 7 14.70 13.33 6.46
C GLU A 7 15.26 12.51 5.27
N LYS A 8 16.49 12.01 5.40
CA LYS A 8 17.11 11.13 4.39
C LYS A 8 16.36 9.80 4.24
N ILE A 9 15.89 9.21 5.34
CA ILE A 9 15.07 7.99 5.34
C ILE A 9 13.74 8.25 4.63
N TYR A 10 13.04 9.34 4.96
CA TYR A 10 11.77 9.70 4.33
C TYR A 10 11.92 9.92 2.81
N ARG A 11 12.96 10.64 2.36
CA ARG A 11 13.21 10.84 0.93
C ARG A 11 13.47 9.52 0.20
N LYS A 12 14.22 8.59 0.82
CA LYS A 12 14.47 7.26 0.25
C LYS A 12 13.19 6.43 0.14
N GLN A 13 12.34 6.45 1.17
CA GLN A 13 11.03 5.79 1.15
C GLN A 13 10.10 6.38 0.09
N ALA A 14 10.05 7.71 -0.03
CA ALA A 14 9.26 8.41 -1.04
C ALA A 14 9.71 8.05 -2.47
N LYS A 15 11.02 7.98 -2.71
CA LYS A 15 11.57 7.53 -4.00
C LYS A 15 11.14 6.10 -4.32
N GLY A 16 11.26 5.18 -3.35
CA GLY A 16 10.85 3.79 -3.54
C GLY A 16 9.35 3.63 -3.82
N MET A 17 8.49 4.40 -3.13
CA MET A 17 7.05 4.40 -3.43
C MET A 17 6.74 4.95 -4.82
N LYS A 18 7.44 6.01 -5.25
CA LYS A 18 7.28 6.55 -6.60
C LYS A 18 7.67 5.52 -7.66
N GLU A 19 8.85 4.89 -7.51
CA GLU A 19 9.33 3.86 -8.43
C GLU A 19 8.36 2.67 -8.52
N TYR A 20 7.81 2.23 -7.38
CA TYR A 20 6.80 1.19 -7.33
C TYR A 20 5.52 1.55 -8.08
N ILE A 21 5.01 2.77 -7.90
CA ILE A 21 3.81 3.25 -8.60
C ILE A 21 4.07 3.36 -10.11
N ASP A 22 5.25 3.87 -10.50
CA ASP A 22 5.62 4.00 -11.91
C ASP A 22 5.74 2.61 -12.58
N GLN A 23 6.29 1.61 -11.87
CA GLN A 23 6.30 0.22 -12.34
C GLN A 23 4.88 -0.32 -12.55
N LEU A 24 3.99 -0.17 -11.56
CA LEU A 24 2.59 -0.61 -11.69
C LEU A 24 1.88 0.06 -12.87
N ARG A 25 2.15 1.34 -13.13
CA ARG A 25 1.56 2.10 -14.26
C ARG A 25 2.05 1.63 -15.61
N SER A 26 3.29 1.14 -15.68
CA SER A 26 3.90 0.64 -16.92
C SER A 26 3.43 -0.77 -17.31
N MET A 27 2.76 -1.47 -16.39
CA MET A 27 2.27 -2.84 -16.58
C MET A 27 0.85 -2.89 -17.13
N PRO A 28 0.44 -4.00 -17.76
CA PRO A 28 -0.97 -4.26 -18.06
C PRO A 28 -1.83 -4.20 -16.80
N VAL A 29 -3.02 -3.61 -16.91
CA VAL A 29 -3.92 -3.35 -15.79
C VAL A 29 -4.20 -4.60 -14.96
N GLU A 30 -4.41 -5.74 -15.60
CA GLU A 30 -4.70 -7.00 -14.90
C GLU A 30 -3.48 -7.50 -14.09
N GLN A 31 -2.26 -7.35 -14.62
CA GLN A 31 -1.05 -7.70 -13.88
C GLN A 31 -0.83 -6.75 -12.68
N ALA A 32 -1.06 -5.45 -12.88
CA ALA A 32 -0.96 -4.47 -11.81
C ALA A 32 -1.98 -4.74 -10.68
N LYS A 33 -3.20 -5.16 -11.02
CA LYS A 33 -4.22 -5.58 -10.06
C LYS A 33 -3.79 -6.80 -9.25
N GLU A 34 -3.25 -7.83 -9.89
CA GLU A 34 -2.79 -9.05 -9.20
C GLU A 34 -1.63 -8.76 -8.24
N ILE A 35 -0.65 -7.97 -8.66
CA ILE A 35 0.46 -7.55 -7.80
C ILE A 35 -0.05 -6.73 -6.62
N SER A 36 -0.95 -5.79 -6.87
CA SER A 36 -1.56 -4.96 -5.83
C SER A 36 -2.34 -5.83 -4.84
N LYS A 37 -3.19 -6.75 -5.32
CA LYS A 37 -3.98 -7.68 -4.51
C LYS A 37 -3.07 -8.53 -3.62
N SER A 38 -2.03 -9.16 -4.19
CA SER A 38 -1.07 -9.96 -3.44
C SER A 38 -0.40 -9.16 -2.32
N ASN A 39 0.03 -7.94 -2.61
CA ASN A 39 0.68 -7.07 -1.62
C ASN A 39 -0.27 -6.64 -0.51
N LEU A 40 -1.50 -6.29 -0.84
CA LEU A 40 -2.53 -5.92 0.13
C LEU A 40 -2.91 -7.11 1.03
N MET A 41 -2.95 -8.32 0.48
CA MET A 41 -3.17 -9.56 1.26
C MET A 41 -2.00 -9.84 2.21
N LYS A 42 -0.76 -9.76 1.73
CA LYS A 42 0.45 -9.94 2.56
C LYS A 42 0.55 -8.90 3.68
N ALA A 43 0.11 -7.68 3.42
CA ALA A 43 0.02 -6.62 4.42
C ALA A 43 -1.14 -6.82 5.42
N GLY A 44 -1.97 -7.86 5.24
CA GLY A 44 -3.13 -8.12 6.08
C GLY A 44 -4.21 -7.04 5.96
N ILE A 45 -4.26 -6.32 4.85
CA ILE A 45 -5.24 -5.24 4.60
C ILE A 45 -6.52 -5.82 4.01
N ILE A 46 -6.40 -6.78 3.08
CA ILE A 46 -7.54 -7.47 2.46
C ILE A 46 -7.47 -8.98 2.64
N LYS A 47 -8.61 -9.65 2.53
CA LYS A 47 -8.77 -11.11 2.46
C LYS A 47 -8.68 -11.59 1.00
N GLU A 48 -8.69 -12.91 0.78
CA GLU A 48 -8.61 -13.52 -0.57
C GLU A 48 -9.74 -13.06 -1.51
N ASP A 49 -10.91 -12.80 -0.95
CA ASP A 49 -12.10 -12.29 -1.63
C ASP A 49 -12.03 -10.79 -1.96
N GLY A 50 -10.95 -10.10 -1.57
CA GLY A 50 -10.75 -8.67 -1.78
C GLY A 50 -11.44 -7.77 -0.73
N THR A 51 -12.11 -8.33 0.27
CA THR A 51 -12.71 -7.57 1.37
C THR A 51 -11.67 -7.10 2.37
N LEU A 52 -11.89 -5.97 3.02
CA LEU A 52 -10.97 -5.47 4.06
C LEU A 52 -10.94 -6.41 5.27
N THR A 53 -9.78 -6.56 5.89
CA THR A 53 -9.66 -7.30 7.16
C THR A 53 -10.17 -6.46 8.33
N ASP A 54 -10.67 -7.10 9.37
CA ASP A 54 -11.15 -6.43 10.60
C ASP A 54 -10.03 -5.72 11.37
N ARG A 55 -8.77 -6.08 11.09
CA ARG A 55 -7.56 -5.49 11.66
C ARG A 55 -7.17 -4.19 10.98
N TYR A 56 -7.59 -3.97 9.73
CA TYR A 56 -7.27 -2.75 9.01
C TYR A 56 -8.07 -1.58 9.59
N PRO A 57 -7.44 -0.50 10.10
CA PRO A 57 -8.15 0.57 10.82
C PRO A 57 -9.31 1.22 10.06
N TYR A 58 -9.24 1.24 8.72
CA TYR A 58 -10.26 1.81 7.86
C TYR A 58 -11.34 0.81 7.42
N SER A 59 -11.25 -0.46 7.80
CA SER A 59 -12.33 -1.45 7.56
C SER A 59 -13.60 -1.08 8.31
N ARG A 60 -13.45 -0.46 9.48
CA ARG A 60 -14.54 0.05 10.32
C ARG A 60 -14.92 1.48 9.94
N LYS A 61 -14.99 1.83 8.65
CA LYS A 61 -15.54 3.13 8.24
C LYS A 61 -16.88 3.30 8.93
N ARG A 62 -16.90 4.17 9.94
CA ARG A 62 -18.06 4.50 10.76
C ARG A 62 -19.20 4.78 9.79
N ARG A 63 -20.28 3.99 9.85
CA ARG A 63 -21.59 4.46 9.39
C ARG A 63 -21.84 5.76 10.17
N LYS A 64 -21.57 6.91 9.56
CA LYS A 64 -22.09 8.18 10.07
C LYS A 64 -23.61 8.03 9.97
N LYS A 65 -24.24 7.93 11.13
CA LYS A 65 -25.69 7.95 11.29
C LYS A 65 -26.18 9.38 11.06
#